data_AF-A0A935Q4K2-F1
#
_entry.id   AF-A0A935Q4K2-F1
#
_cell.length_a   1.000
_cell.length_b   1.000
_cell.length_c   1.000
_cell.angle_alpha   90.00
_cell.angle_beta   90.00
_cell.angle_gamma   90.00
#
_symmetry.space_group_name_H-M   'P 1'
#
loop_
_entity.id
_entity.type
_entity.pdbx_description
1 polymer ?
#
loop_
_entity_poly.entity_id
_entity_poly.type
_entity_poly.pdbx_seq_one_letter_code
_entity_poly.pdbx_strand_id
1 'polypeptide(L)'
;MYLKSSEQPYGELIVDNAGQDNQATTPLLESIGLDMLTVRNRGYLDVPSGIEVGVVTPALALHDAGEMILHGRVFRTGTANGEFDLVDVATSSELTVDQGGGLSAAELRVSSLASLALPLNVVQSLAVDQLELLSGGTFLLNTSATFGGMHVAADGLLTHAPGQAGFNLTVTGDMTVDAGGAVRVDGRGYAGASGPGAGQSYGAGQGSAYAGGGAHGGGGGDATVAGGTGYGSLPQPAELGSGGTASWNLAGLPGVIHEYGGAGA
;
A
#
# COMPACT_ATOMS: atom_id res chain seq x y z
N MET A 1 0.71 -27.35 1.10
CA MET A 1 0.46 -28.62 1.78
C MET A 1 -0.96 -28.58 2.36
N TYR A 2 -1.80 -29.56 2.04
CA TYR A 2 -3.11 -29.71 2.66
C TYR A 2 -3.07 -30.89 3.63
N LEU A 3 -3.44 -30.65 4.89
CA LEU A 3 -3.42 -31.63 5.96
C LEU A 3 -4.85 -31.86 6.43
N LYS A 4 -5.33 -33.09 6.34
CA LYS A 4 -6.67 -33.47 6.81
C LYS A 4 -6.63 -34.84 7.45
N SER A 5 -7.08 -34.94 8.70
CA SER A 5 -7.30 -36.22 9.36
C SER A 5 -8.69 -36.79 9.02
N SER A 6 -8.89 -38.10 9.23
CA SER A 6 -10.16 -38.78 8.95
C SER A 6 -11.32 -38.29 9.81
N GLU A 7 -11.04 -37.61 10.92
CA GLU A 7 -12.05 -37.10 11.87
C GLU A 7 -12.33 -35.60 11.69
N GLN A 8 -11.53 -34.86 10.91
CA GLN A 8 -11.75 -33.43 10.69
C GLN A 8 -12.76 -33.19 9.56
N PRO A 9 -13.80 -32.37 9.79
CA PRO A 9 -14.73 -31.96 8.73
C PRO A 9 -14.01 -31.22 7.59
N TYR A 10 -13.10 -30.31 7.93
CA TYR A 10 -12.24 -29.57 7.01
C TYR A 10 -10.77 -29.94 7.22
N GLY A 11 -9.83 -29.24 6.57
CA GLY A 11 -8.41 -29.50 6.73
C GLY A 11 -7.62 -28.20 6.81
N GLU A 12 -6.36 -28.28 7.17
CA GLU A 12 -5.44 -27.15 7.24
C GLU A 12 -4.75 -26.97 5.89
N LEU A 13 -4.78 -25.74 5.37
CA LEU A 13 -4.01 -25.37 4.18
C LEU A 13 -2.81 -24.51 4.60
N ILE A 14 -1.62 -25.04 4.36
CA ILE A 14 -0.36 -24.31 4.54
C ILE A 14 0.24 -24.05 3.16
N VAL A 15 0.34 -22.79 2.76
CA VAL A 15 0.98 -22.35 1.53
C VAL A 15 2.40 -21.91 1.88
N ASP A 16 3.41 -22.69 1.49
CA ASP A 16 4.78 -22.58 2.05
C ASP A 16 5.88 -22.35 0.98
N ASN A 17 5.61 -22.63 -0.30
CA ASN A 17 6.54 -22.60 -1.45
C ASN A 17 8.00 -23.10 -1.22
N ALA A 18 8.26 -23.82 -0.12
CA ALA A 18 9.57 -24.28 0.31
C ALA A 18 10.66 -23.17 0.33
N GLY A 19 10.28 -21.92 0.60
CA GLY A 19 11.21 -20.79 0.65
C GLY A 19 11.68 -20.29 -0.72
N GLN A 20 11.11 -20.77 -1.83
CA GLN A 20 11.46 -20.34 -3.17
C GLN A 20 10.69 -19.09 -3.58
N ASP A 21 11.36 -18.18 -4.29
CA ASP A 21 10.75 -16.99 -4.89
C ASP A 21 10.55 -17.23 -6.39
N ASN A 22 9.58 -18.06 -6.74
CA ASN A 22 9.25 -18.43 -8.12
C ASN A 22 7.86 -17.94 -8.55
N GLN A 23 7.17 -17.18 -7.69
CA GLN A 23 5.80 -16.70 -7.86
C GLN A 23 4.78 -17.79 -8.26
N ALA A 24 5.05 -19.07 -7.94
CA ALA A 24 4.12 -20.14 -8.20
C ALA A 24 2.93 -20.02 -7.23
N THR A 25 1.74 -19.75 -7.79
CA THR A 25 0.51 -19.69 -7.01
C THR A 25 0.03 -21.08 -6.61
N THR A 26 -0.58 -21.20 -5.44
CA THR A 26 -1.40 -22.37 -5.10
C THR A 26 -2.76 -22.20 -5.78
N PRO A 27 -3.10 -22.96 -6.84
CA PRO A 27 -4.34 -22.74 -7.57
C PRO A 27 -5.55 -23.11 -6.71
N LEU A 28 -6.44 -22.15 -6.50
CA LEU A 28 -7.79 -22.40 -5.99
C LEU A 28 -8.76 -22.46 -7.18
N LEU A 29 -9.27 -23.66 -7.47
CA LEU A 29 -10.18 -23.90 -8.60
C LEU A 29 -11.66 -23.81 -8.20
N GLU A 30 -11.95 -23.94 -6.91
CA GLU A 30 -13.28 -23.91 -6.33
C GLU A 30 -13.24 -23.36 -4.89
N SER A 31 -14.38 -22.86 -4.41
CA SER A 31 -14.54 -22.44 -3.03
C SER A 31 -14.29 -23.58 -2.06
N ILE A 32 -13.62 -23.30 -0.94
CA ILE A 32 -13.17 -24.32 0.01
C ILE A 32 -13.39 -23.90 1.45
N GLY A 33 -13.76 -24.87 2.29
CA GLY A 33 -13.77 -24.74 3.74
C GLY A 33 -12.50 -25.34 4.35
N LEU A 34 -11.89 -24.63 5.29
CA LEU A 34 -10.64 -24.97 5.95
C LEU A 34 -10.78 -24.84 7.47
N ASP A 35 -10.07 -25.69 8.21
CA ASP A 35 -9.91 -25.48 9.66
C ASP A 35 -8.98 -24.29 9.90
N MET A 36 -7.88 -24.24 9.14
CA MET A 36 -6.84 -23.22 9.22
C MET A 36 -6.31 -22.89 7.84
N LEU A 37 -5.96 -21.62 7.65
CA LEU A 37 -5.21 -21.13 6.51
C LEU A 37 -3.97 -20.38 6.99
N THR A 38 -2.80 -20.77 6.51
CA THR A 38 -1.54 -20.06 6.76
C THR A 38 -0.78 -19.92 5.46
N VAL A 39 -0.31 -18.72 5.17
CA VAL A 39 0.59 -18.43 4.05
C VAL A 39 1.93 -18.00 4.62
N ARG A 40 3.00 -18.71 4.29
CA ARG A 40 4.32 -18.43 4.86
C ARG A 40 5.48 -18.83 3.99
N ASN A 41 6.69 -18.44 4.36
CA ASN A 41 7.95 -18.90 3.76
C ASN A 41 7.99 -18.70 2.22
N ARG A 42 7.57 -17.53 1.73
CA ARG A 42 7.37 -17.24 0.28
C ARG A 42 6.26 -18.04 -0.40
N GLY A 43 5.36 -18.61 0.40
CA GLY A 43 4.08 -19.11 -0.06
C GLY A 43 3.30 -18.01 -0.77
N TYR A 44 2.77 -18.31 -1.95
CA TYR A 44 1.91 -17.39 -2.69
C TYR A 44 0.52 -18.01 -2.89
N LEU A 45 -0.48 -17.35 -2.32
CA LEU A 45 -1.90 -17.68 -2.48
C LEU A 45 -2.64 -16.56 -3.21
N ASP A 46 -3.09 -16.86 -4.43
CA ASP A 46 -4.07 -16.07 -5.15
C ASP A 46 -5.47 -16.66 -4.88
N VAL A 47 -6.39 -15.85 -4.37
CA VAL A 47 -7.81 -16.19 -4.23
C VAL A 47 -8.57 -15.55 -5.39
N PRO A 48 -8.94 -16.32 -6.44
CA PRO A 48 -9.54 -15.76 -7.64
C PRO A 48 -10.92 -15.16 -7.43
N SER A 49 -11.34 -14.28 -8.34
CA SER A 49 -12.69 -13.72 -8.33
C SER A 49 -13.76 -14.82 -8.39
N GLY A 50 -14.77 -14.70 -7.53
CA GLY A 50 -15.85 -15.70 -7.38
C GLY A 50 -15.49 -16.91 -6.52
N ILE A 51 -14.24 -17.04 -6.06
CA ILE A 51 -13.83 -18.06 -5.09
C ILE A 51 -14.00 -17.52 -3.68
N GLU A 52 -14.56 -18.35 -2.80
CA GLU A 52 -14.64 -18.06 -1.37
C GLU A 52 -13.88 -19.11 -0.55
N VAL A 53 -13.08 -18.65 0.40
CA VAL A 53 -12.32 -19.49 1.33
C VAL A 53 -12.84 -19.25 2.74
N GLY A 54 -13.57 -20.24 3.27
CA GLY A 54 -14.07 -20.22 4.64
C GLY A 54 -13.06 -20.85 5.59
N VAL A 55 -12.70 -20.17 6.68
CA VAL A 55 -11.72 -20.65 7.67
C VAL A 55 -12.36 -20.73 9.05
N VAL A 56 -12.22 -21.83 9.78
CA VAL A 56 -12.86 -22.00 11.10
C VAL A 56 -12.11 -21.25 12.21
N THR A 57 -10.79 -21.23 12.13
CA THR A 57 -9.94 -20.57 13.12
C THR A 57 -10.21 -19.06 13.21
N PRO A 58 -10.06 -18.47 14.41
CA PRO A 58 -10.35 -17.06 14.63
C PRO A 58 -9.36 -16.11 13.96
N ALA A 59 -8.18 -16.61 13.59
CA ALA A 59 -7.10 -15.81 13.06
C ALA A 59 -6.67 -16.27 11.67
N LEU A 60 -6.35 -15.30 10.81
CA LEU A 60 -5.66 -15.49 9.54
C LEU A 60 -4.24 -14.93 9.65
N ALA A 61 -3.23 -15.70 9.24
CA ALA A 61 -1.83 -15.31 9.40
C ALA A 61 -1.03 -15.45 8.09
N LEU A 62 -0.28 -14.39 7.77
CA LEU A 62 0.68 -14.32 6.67
C LEU A 62 2.05 -13.96 7.26
N HIS A 63 3.00 -14.90 7.31
CA HIS A 63 4.31 -14.74 7.97
C HIS A 63 5.47 -15.11 7.04
N ASP A 64 6.71 -14.79 7.40
CA ASP A 64 7.93 -15.23 6.69
C ASP A 64 7.87 -15.00 5.15
N ALA A 65 7.55 -13.78 4.74
CA ALA A 65 7.35 -13.37 3.34
C ALA A 65 6.23 -14.14 2.61
N GLY A 66 5.17 -14.51 3.30
CA GLY A 66 3.96 -15.05 2.67
C GLY A 66 3.23 -13.96 1.87
N GLU A 67 2.73 -14.32 0.69
CA GLU A 67 2.02 -13.41 -0.21
C GLU A 67 0.59 -13.91 -0.42
N MET A 68 -0.39 -13.03 -0.23
CA MET A 68 -1.78 -13.31 -0.50
C MET A 68 -2.42 -12.19 -1.31
N ILE A 69 -3.08 -12.53 -2.41
CA ILE A 69 -3.88 -11.60 -3.20
C ILE A 69 -5.34 -12.06 -3.19
N LEU A 70 -6.24 -11.15 -2.82
CA LEU A 70 -7.67 -11.39 -2.75
C LEU A 70 -8.38 -10.73 -3.92
N HIS A 71 -8.79 -11.52 -4.90
CA HIS A 71 -9.82 -11.15 -5.89
C HIS A 71 -11.20 -11.73 -5.51
N GLY A 72 -11.19 -12.82 -4.74
CA GLY A 72 -12.35 -13.42 -4.10
C GLY A 72 -12.40 -13.10 -2.60
N ARG A 73 -13.12 -13.92 -1.84
CA ARG A 73 -13.38 -13.66 -0.41
C ARG A 73 -12.68 -14.66 0.49
N VAL A 74 -12.03 -14.19 1.55
CA VAL A 74 -11.57 -15.02 2.67
C VAL A 74 -12.31 -14.60 3.92
N PHE A 75 -12.91 -15.55 4.63
CA PHE A 75 -13.81 -15.24 5.73
C PHE A 75 -13.78 -16.29 6.83
N ARG A 76 -14.11 -15.90 8.06
CA ARG A 76 -14.27 -16.84 9.16
C ARG A 76 -15.61 -17.55 9.09
N THR A 77 -15.60 -18.87 9.05
CA THR A 77 -16.82 -19.68 9.03
C THR A 77 -17.53 -19.61 10.38
N GLY A 78 -18.85 -19.40 10.34
CA GLY A 78 -19.68 -19.44 11.54
C GLY A 78 -19.77 -18.13 12.32
N THR A 79 -19.18 -17.03 11.82
CA THR A 79 -19.36 -15.69 12.38
C THR A 79 -20.25 -14.82 11.50
N ALA A 80 -20.90 -13.82 12.10
CA ALA A 80 -21.61 -12.80 11.33
C ALA A 80 -20.61 -12.07 10.44
N ASN A 81 -20.98 -11.82 9.18
CA ASN A 81 -20.14 -11.18 8.16
C ASN A 81 -18.81 -11.89 7.84
N GLY A 82 -18.51 -13.01 8.50
CA GLY A 82 -17.27 -13.76 8.31
C GLY A 82 -16.04 -13.05 8.88
N GLU A 83 -16.23 -12.27 9.96
CA GLU A 83 -15.19 -11.51 10.63
C GLU A 83 -14.20 -12.42 11.39
N PHE A 84 -12.91 -12.19 11.18
CA PHE A 84 -11.81 -12.74 11.98
C PHE A 84 -11.61 -11.93 13.26
N ASP A 85 -11.19 -12.58 14.35
CA ASP A 85 -10.76 -11.86 15.55
C ASP A 85 -9.45 -11.10 15.27
N LEU A 86 -8.57 -11.70 14.46
CA LEU A 86 -7.29 -11.11 14.07
C LEU A 86 -6.88 -11.53 12.65
N VAL A 87 -6.44 -10.58 11.84
CA VAL A 87 -5.63 -10.82 10.65
C VAL A 87 -4.22 -10.29 10.94
N ASP A 88 -3.22 -11.17 10.90
CA ASP A 88 -1.84 -10.81 11.19
C ASP A 88 -0.96 -10.96 9.94
N VAL A 89 -0.47 -9.83 9.43
CA VAL A 89 0.46 -9.75 8.30
C VAL A 89 1.81 -9.30 8.84
N ALA A 90 2.76 -10.22 8.90
CA ALA A 90 4.03 -9.98 9.58
C ALA A 90 5.23 -10.52 8.79
N THR A 91 6.44 -10.13 9.19
CA THR A 91 7.70 -10.72 8.71
C THR A 91 7.84 -10.65 7.18
N SER A 92 7.80 -9.43 6.64
CA SER A 92 7.94 -9.16 5.18
C SER A 92 6.84 -9.77 4.31
N SER A 93 5.71 -10.18 4.90
CA SER A 93 4.56 -10.71 4.16
C SER A 93 3.74 -9.61 3.49
N GLU A 94 2.99 -9.98 2.47
CA GLU A 94 2.20 -9.06 1.67
C GLU A 94 0.75 -9.55 1.58
N LEU A 95 -0.19 -8.68 1.99
CA LEU A 95 -1.61 -8.86 1.77
C LEU A 95 -2.10 -7.81 0.78
N THR A 96 -2.63 -8.24 -0.35
CA THR A 96 -3.30 -7.36 -1.32
C THR A 96 -4.79 -7.67 -1.33
N VAL A 97 -5.64 -6.68 -1.08
CA VAL A 97 -7.09 -6.79 -1.32
C VAL A 97 -7.41 -6.05 -2.61
N ASP A 98 -7.55 -6.82 -3.68
CA ASP A 98 -7.71 -6.33 -5.05
C ASP A 98 -9.21 -6.26 -5.42
N GLN A 99 -9.50 -6.08 -6.71
CA GLN A 99 -10.83 -5.96 -7.27
C GLN A 99 -11.71 -7.16 -6.89
N GLY A 100 -12.82 -6.87 -6.20
CA GLY A 100 -13.75 -7.89 -5.71
C GLY A 100 -13.29 -8.60 -4.44
N GLY A 101 -12.07 -8.33 -3.97
CA GLY A 101 -11.50 -8.89 -2.76
C GLY A 101 -12.36 -8.61 -1.53
N GLY A 102 -12.52 -9.62 -0.66
CA GLY A 102 -13.29 -9.50 0.56
C GLY A 102 -12.60 -10.11 1.76
N LEU A 103 -12.53 -9.35 2.85
CA LEU A 103 -11.97 -9.74 4.13
C LEU A 103 -12.60 -8.91 5.24
N SER A 104 -12.88 -9.50 6.39
CA SER A 104 -13.38 -8.76 7.55
C SER A 104 -12.63 -9.18 8.81
N ALA A 105 -12.27 -8.21 9.65
CA ALA A 105 -11.56 -8.49 10.90
C ALA A 105 -11.85 -7.45 11.98
N ALA A 106 -11.94 -7.88 13.23
CA ALA A 106 -11.94 -6.97 14.37
C ALA A 106 -10.61 -6.20 14.46
N GLU A 107 -9.49 -6.88 14.19
CA GLU A 107 -8.17 -6.28 14.18
C GLU A 107 -7.36 -6.78 12.98
N LEU A 108 -6.71 -5.88 12.25
CA LEU A 108 -5.72 -6.21 11.22
C LEU A 108 -4.38 -5.58 11.61
N ARG A 109 -3.36 -6.42 11.80
CA ARG A 109 -1.99 -6.01 12.13
C ARG A 109 -1.09 -6.13 10.93
N VAL A 110 -0.28 -5.10 10.69
CA VAL A 110 0.81 -5.11 9.72
C VAL A 110 2.09 -4.77 10.45
N SER A 111 3.12 -5.64 10.37
CA SER A 111 4.34 -5.47 11.14
C SER A 111 5.59 -6.07 10.48
N SER A 112 6.77 -5.74 11.01
CA SER A 112 8.02 -6.43 10.68
C SER A 112 8.30 -6.47 9.17
N LEU A 113 8.28 -5.30 8.53
CA LEU A 113 8.47 -5.10 7.08
C LEU A 113 7.34 -5.64 6.19
N ALA A 114 6.22 -6.10 6.78
CA ALA A 114 5.06 -6.53 6.02
C ALA A 114 4.30 -5.36 5.39
N SER A 115 3.49 -5.67 4.39
CA SER A 115 2.64 -4.70 3.73
C SER A 115 1.19 -5.15 3.60
N LEU A 116 0.28 -4.18 3.75
CA LEU A 116 -1.09 -4.23 3.25
C LEU A 116 -1.17 -3.33 2.02
N ALA A 117 -1.77 -3.80 0.94
CA ALA A 117 -1.98 -3.03 -0.27
C ALA A 117 -3.45 -3.04 -0.70
N LEU A 118 -3.96 -1.84 -0.99
CA LEU A 118 -5.21 -1.66 -1.73
C LEU A 118 -4.86 -1.01 -3.07
N PRO A 119 -4.89 -1.76 -4.18
CA PRO A 119 -4.49 -1.25 -5.50
C PRO A 119 -5.39 -0.10 -6.00
N LEU A 120 -4.94 0.58 -7.03
CA LEU A 120 -5.65 1.72 -7.61
C LEU A 120 -6.93 1.28 -8.33
N ASN A 121 -7.99 2.08 -8.24
CA ASN A 121 -9.26 1.88 -8.96
C ASN A 121 -9.96 0.55 -8.65
N VAL A 122 -9.67 -0.07 -7.51
CA VAL A 122 -10.35 -1.29 -7.09
C VAL A 122 -11.58 -0.98 -6.24
N VAL A 123 -12.64 -1.76 -6.46
CA VAL A 123 -13.77 -1.87 -5.54
C VAL A 123 -13.60 -3.17 -4.76
N GLN A 124 -13.45 -3.03 -3.45
CA GLN A 124 -13.08 -4.09 -2.53
C GLN A 124 -13.95 -4.01 -1.27
N SER A 125 -14.01 -5.08 -0.48
CA SER A 125 -14.90 -5.21 0.69
C SER A 125 -14.16 -5.52 1.99
N LEU A 126 -12.98 -4.93 2.19
CA LEU A 126 -12.23 -4.92 3.44
C LEU A 126 -12.99 -4.12 4.49
N ALA A 127 -13.46 -4.81 5.52
CA ALA A 127 -14.14 -4.24 6.68
C ALA A 127 -13.33 -4.56 7.93
N VAL A 128 -12.61 -3.57 8.46
CA VAL A 128 -11.77 -3.76 9.64
C VAL A 128 -12.11 -2.72 10.72
N ASP A 129 -12.36 -3.21 11.93
CA ASP A 129 -12.68 -2.35 13.07
C ASP A 129 -11.45 -1.59 13.55
N GLN A 130 -10.29 -2.24 13.70
CA GLN A 130 -9.03 -1.60 14.08
C GLN A 130 -7.88 -2.00 13.15
N LEU A 131 -7.27 -1.02 12.47
CA LEU A 131 -6.04 -1.22 11.69
C LEU A 131 -4.81 -0.80 12.51
N GLU A 132 -3.87 -1.72 12.70
CA GLU A 132 -2.63 -1.51 13.44
C GLU A 132 -1.42 -1.58 12.48
N LEU A 133 -0.80 -0.45 12.21
CA LEU A 133 0.50 -0.38 11.54
C LEU A 133 1.59 -0.34 12.61
N LEU A 134 2.08 -1.52 12.98
CA LEU A 134 3.13 -1.71 13.97
C LEU A 134 4.52 -1.44 13.36
N SER A 135 5.59 -1.59 14.14
CA SER A 135 6.96 -1.31 13.69
C SER A 135 7.29 -2.04 12.37
N GLY A 136 7.70 -1.26 11.36
CA GLY A 136 8.00 -1.73 10.01
C GLY A 136 6.79 -2.11 9.16
N GLY A 137 5.56 -2.02 9.68
CA GLY A 137 4.34 -2.29 8.92
C GLY A 137 4.03 -1.15 7.97
N THR A 138 3.75 -1.47 6.71
CA THR A 138 3.39 -0.48 5.69
C THR A 138 1.99 -0.71 5.15
N PHE A 139 1.20 0.35 5.02
CA PHE A 139 -0.05 0.34 4.28
C PHE A 139 0.08 1.21 3.02
N LEU A 140 -0.07 0.57 1.85
CA LEU A 140 -0.21 1.23 0.55
C LEU A 140 -1.69 1.39 0.21
N LEU A 141 -2.24 2.57 0.49
CA LEU A 141 -3.61 2.94 0.19
C LEU A 141 -3.68 3.65 -1.16
N ASN A 142 -4.18 3.00 -2.21
CA ASN A 142 -4.35 3.64 -3.53
C ASN A 142 -5.81 3.78 -3.97
N THR A 143 -6.76 3.38 -3.14
CA THR A 143 -8.20 3.53 -3.38
C THR A 143 -8.88 4.07 -2.11
N SER A 144 -10.21 4.08 -2.09
CA SER A 144 -10.97 4.42 -0.89
C SER A 144 -10.99 3.26 0.11
N ALA A 145 -10.74 3.56 1.38
CA ALA A 145 -10.84 2.62 2.49
C ALA A 145 -11.49 3.28 3.71
N THR A 146 -12.22 2.48 4.49
CA THR A 146 -12.83 2.91 5.75
C THR A 146 -12.48 1.93 6.86
N PHE A 147 -12.05 2.46 7.99
CA PHE A 147 -11.73 1.70 9.20
C PHE A 147 -12.49 2.26 10.41
N GLY A 148 -12.78 1.41 11.39
CA GLY A 148 -13.36 1.85 12.66
C GLY A 148 -12.37 2.72 13.46
N GLY A 149 -11.11 2.29 13.52
CA GLY A 149 -10.01 2.97 14.17
C GLY A 149 -8.69 2.61 13.49
N MET A 150 -7.69 3.46 13.69
CA MET A 150 -6.37 3.25 13.11
C MET A 150 -5.27 3.68 14.08
N HIS A 151 -4.24 2.87 14.19
CA HIS A 151 -3.04 3.20 14.94
C HIS A 151 -1.81 3.01 14.07
N VAL A 152 -0.95 4.03 14.06
CA VAL A 152 0.35 4.02 13.39
C VAL A 152 1.42 4.13 14.46
N ALA A 153 1.98 2.99 14.86
CA ALA A 153 3.02 2.91 15.86
C ALA A 153 4.35 3.49 15.34
N ALA A 154 5.34 3.61 16.22
CA ALA A 154 6.71 3.93 15.82
C ALA A 154 7.20 3.00 14.68
N ASP A 155 7.77 3.60 13.63
CA ASP A 155 8.22 2.93 12.40
C ASP A 155 7.10 2.29 11.55
N GLY A 156 5.83 2.52 11.88
CA GLY A 156 4.69 2.23 11.02
C GLY A 156 4.51 3.30 9.94
N LEU A 157 4.06 2.89 8.75
CA LEU A 157 3.95 3.77 7.58
C LEU A 157 2.63 3.62 6.83
N LEU A 158 1.82 4.67 6.80
CA LEU A 158 0.75 4.84 5.82
C LEU A 158 1.25 5.69 4.66
N THR A 159 1.06 5.22 3.42
CA THR A 159 1.43 5.96 2.21
C THR A 159 0.60 5.50 1.00
N HIS A 160 0.84 6.09 -0.17
CA HIS A 160 0.24 5.72 -1.46
C HIS A 160 1.30 5.67 -2.55
N ALA A 161 1.02 5.02 -3.67
CA ALA A 161 1.92 4.93 -4.81
C ALA A 161 2.22 6.32 -5.42
N PRO A 162 3.48 6.62 -5.78
CA PRO A 162 3.84 7.89 -6.41
C PRO A 162 3.05 8.15 -7.71
N GLY A 163 2.68 9.40 -7.95
CA GLY A 163 1.98 9.80 -9.17
C GLY A 163 0.53 9.32 -9.27
N GLN A 164 -0.01 8.70 -8.22
CA GLN A 164 -1.38 8.21 -8.17
C GLN A 164 -2.25 9.08 -7.27
N ALA A 165 -3.39 9.51 -7.81
CA ALA A 165 -4.46 10.14 -7.05
C ALA A 165 -5.52 9.10 -6.66
N GLY A 166 -6.45 9.46 -5.77
CA GLY A 166 -7.59 8.59 -5.42
C GLY A 166 -7.39 7.72 -4.18
N PHE A 167 -6.28 7.91 -3.45
CA PHE A 167 -6.20 7.43 -2.07
C PHE A 167 -7.19 8.24 -1.23
N ASN A 168 -8.05 7.55 -0.48
CA ASN A 168 -9.03 8.20 0.38
C ASN A 168 -9.22 7.36 1.63
N LEU A 169 -8.72 7.86 2.75
CA LEU A 169 -8.84 7.22 4.05
C LEU A 169 -9.98 7.87 4.84
N THR A 170 -10.92 7.06 5.28
CA THR A 170 -11.88 7.44 6.31
C THR A 170 -11.65 6.60 7.56
N VAL A 171 -11.46 7.24 8.71
CA VAL A 171 -11.45 6.59 10.02
C VAL A 171 -12.66 7.13 10.77
N THR A 172 -13.58 6.25 11.18
CA THR A 172 -14.86 6.68 11.77
C THR A 172 -14.75 6.96 13.27
N GLY A 173 -13.81 6.33 13.94
CA GLY A 173 -13.36 6.59 15.30
C GLY A 173 -12.03 7.34 15.34
N ASP A 174 -11.12 6.88 16.20
CA ASP A 174 -9.85 7.56 16.43
C ASP A 174 -8.74 7.06 15.49
N MET A 175 -7.93 7.99 15.00
CA MET A 175 -6.64 7.71 14.38
C MET A 175 -5.53 8.21 15.30
N THR A 176 -4.68 7.31 15.81
CA THR A 176 -3.52 7.66 16.64
C THR A 176 -2.24 7.42 15.86
N VAL A 177 -1.31 8.38 15.92
CA VAL A 177 0.03 8.26 15.33
C VAL A 177 1.05 8.50 16.43
N ASP A 178 1.80 7.46 16.77
CA ASP A 178 2.86 7.52 17.76
C ASP A 178 4.07 8.32 17.26
N ALA A 179 4.92 8.76 18.19
CA ALA A 179 6.20 9.33 17.84
C ALA A 179 7.04 8.32 17.03
N GLY A 180 7.41 8.69 15.80
CA GLY A 180 8.13 7.83 14.85
C GLY A 180 7.22 7.08 13.87
N GLY A 181 5.90 7.06 14.08
CA GLY A 181 4.94 6.64 13.07
C GLY A 181 4.73 7.72 12.02
N ALA A 182 4.36 7.34 10.81
CA ALA A 182 4.21 8.28 9.71
C ALA A 182 3.00 8.03 8.81
N VAL A 183 2.27 9.11 8.51
CA VAL A 183 1.47 9.25 7.30
C VAL A 183 2.29 10.09 6.33
N ARG A 184 2.80 9.46 5.26
CA ARG A 184 3.79 10.11 4.38
C ARG A 184 3.31 10.18 2.94
N VAL A 185 3.27 11.40 2.44
CA VAL A 185 2.98 11.75 1.04
C VAL A 185 4.16 12.47 0.35
N ASP A 186 5.30 12.59 1.05
CA ASP A 186 6.51 13.24 0.52
C ASP A 186 6.99 12.57 -0.77
N GLY A 187 7.18 13.39 -1.81
CA GLY A 187 7.66 12.91 -3.12
C GLY A 187 6.68 11.98 -3.86
N ARG A 188 5.43 11.86 -3.41
CA ARG A 188 4.42 10.99 -4.02
C ARG A 188 3.54 11.69 -5.07
N GLY A 189 3.78 12.96 -5.34
CA GLY A 189 3.15 13.70 -6.43
C GLY A 189 3.72 13.33 -7.80
N TYR A 190 3.67 14.26 -8.75
CA TYR A 190 4.31 14.05 -10.06
C TYR A 190 5.82 13.92 -9.93
N ALA A 191 6.42 13.16 -10.84
CA ALA A 191 7.87 13.06 -10.96
C ALA A 191 8.53 14.42 -11.25
N GLY A 192 9.86 14.47 -11.16
CA GLY A 192 10.64 15.63 -11.57
C GLY A 192 10.28 16.10 -12.98
N ALA A 193 10.33 17.42 -13.19
CA ALA A 193 9.98 18.06 -14.46
C ALA A 193 8.56 17.75 -14.98
N SER A 194 7.67 17.24 -14.12
CA SER A 194 6.34 16.75 -14.52
C SER A 194 5.23 17.37 -13.65
N GLY A 195 4.02 17.40 -14.21
CA GLY A 195 2.82 17.94 -13.57
C GLY A 195 2.42 19.33 -14.08
N PRO A 196 1.19 19.80 -13.78
CA PRO A 196 0.64 21.06 -14.30
C PRO A 196 1.44 22.31 -13.95
N GLY A 197 2.18 22.26 -12.85
CA GLY A 197 3.07 23.31 -12.37
C GLY A 197 4.50 22.83 -12.26
N ALA A 198 4.99 22.08 -13.23
CA ALA A 198 6.40 21.71 -13.29
C ALA A 198 7.29 22.95 -13.40
N GLY A 199 8.41 22.96 -12.68
CA GLY A 199 9.42 24.00 -12.82
C GLY A 199 10.03 24.03 -14.23
N GLN A 200 10.63 25.15 -14.66
CA GLN A 200 11.33 25.19 -15.94
C GLN A 200 12.70 24.51 -15.84
N SER A 201 13.10 23.80 -16.89
CA SER A 201 14.44 23.21 -17.00
C SER A 201 15.43 24.19 -17.61
N TYR A 202 16.68 24.09 -17.21
CA TYR A 202 17.79 24.79 -17.87
C TYR A 202 18.38 23.91 -18.98
N GLY A 203 18.54 24.45 -20.19
CA GLY A 203 18.98 23.71 -21.36
C GLY A 203 20.45 23.31 -21.34
N ALA A 204 20.79 22.20 -22.02
CA ALA A 204 22.18 21.77 -22.19
C ALA A 204 23.01 22.85 -22.92
N GLY A 205 24.20 23.16 -22.39
CA GLY A 205 25.18 24.07 -23.02
C GLY A 205 25.10 25.54 -22.60
N GLN A 206 24.26 25.91 -21.64
CA GLN A 206 24.02 27.32 -21.28
C GLN A 206 24.79 27.83 -20.03
N GLY A 207 25.54 26.98 -19.31
CA GLY A 207 26.37 27.37 -18.16
C GLY A 207 25.89 26.76 -16.82
N SER A 208 26.37 27.28 -15.69
CA SER A 208 25.89 26.90 -14.35
C SER A 208 24.63 27.69 -14.01
N ALA A 209 23.51 27.01 -13.83
CA ALA A 209 22.23 27.62 -13.48
C ALA A 209 21.52 26.79 -12.43
N TYR A 210 20.51 27.35 -11.77
CA TYR A 210 19.62 26.65 -10.87
C TYR A 210 18.24 26.51 -11.50
N ALA A 211 17.65 25.33 -11.37
CA ALA A 211 16.36 24.96 -11.92
C ALA A 211 15.18 25.55 -11.12
N GLY A 212 14.01 25.62 -11.76
CA GLY A 212 12.78 26.07 -11.12
C GLY A 212 12.14 24.97 -10.27
N GLY A 213 11.54 25.35 -9.14
CA GLY A 213 10.76 24.45 -8.29
C GLY A 213 9.38 24.13 -8.88
N GLY A 214 8.83 22.97 -8.51
CA GLY A 214 7.45 22.62 -8.82
C GLY A 214 6.45 23.45 -7.99
N ALA A 215 5.22 23.54 -8.47
CA ALA A 215 4.14 24.31 -7.88
C ALA A 215 2.98 23.43 -7.41
N HIS A 216 2.20 23.94 -6.45
CA HIS A 216 0.84 23.47 -6.08
C HIS A 216 0.25 24.46 -5.06
N GLY A 217 -0.99 24.92 -5.25
CA GLY A 217 -1.65 25.90 -4.36
C GLY A 217 -1.01 27.30 -4.37
N GLY A 218 0.01 27.53 -5.21
CA GLY A 218 0.81 28.73 -5.34
C GLY A 218 1.95 28.51 -6.34
N GLY A 219 2.67 29.57 -6.71
CA GLY A 219 3.80 29.47 -7.64
C GLY A 219 4.98 28.68 -7.06
N GLY A 220 5.69 27.95 -7.91
CA GLY A 220 6.92 27.26 -7.56
C GLY A 220 8.07 28.23 -7.34
N GLY A 221 9.10 27.79 -6.62
CA GLY A 221 10.27 28.63 -6.33
C GLY A 221 11.04 28.99 -7.61
N ASP A 222 11.22 30.29 -7.85
CA ASP A 222 12.09 30.79 -8.92
C ASP A 222 13.57 30.64 -8.54
N ALA A 223 14.40 30.36 -9.55
CA ALA A 223 15.85 30.36 -9.42
C ALA A 223 16.48 31.09 -10.62
N THR A 224 17.43 30.48 -11.34
CA THR A 224 17.92 31.05 -12.61
C THR A 224 16.86 30.99 -13.70
N VAL A 225 15.95 30.02 -13.60
CA VAL A 225 14.75 29.89 -14.43
C VAL A 225 13.51 29.94 -13.54
N ALA A 226 12.37 30.23 -14.18
CA ALA A 226 11.10 30.34 -13.48
C ALA A 226 10.68 29.00 -12.84
N GLY A 227 10.09 29.09 -11.66
CA GLY A 227 9.34 28.01 -11.05
C GLY A 227 8.07 27.68 -11.82
N GLY A 228 7.38 26.64 -11.38
CA GLY A 228 6.12 26.22 -11.95
C GLY A 228 5.00 27.24 -11.71
N THR A 229 4.05 27.32 -12.64
CA THR A 229 2.83 28.11 -12.45
C THR A 229 1.95 27.45 -11.39
N GLY A 230 1.39 28.25 -10.48
CA GLY A 230 0.46 27.74 -9.47
C GLY A 230 -0.82 27.17 -10.08
N TYR A 231 -1.31 26.08 -9.49
CA TYR A 231 -2.55 25.40 -9.86
C TYR A 231 -3.14 24.72 -8.63
N GLY A 232 -4.33 24.13 -8.77
CA GLY A 232 -5.04 23.50 -7.66
C GLY A 232 -5.61 24.49 -6.64
N SER A 233 -6.30 23.95 -5.64
CA SER A 233 -6.90 24.72 -4.55
C SER A 233 -6.06 24.57 -3.29
N LEU A 234 -5.63 25.69 -2.70
CA LEU A 234 -4.94 25.69 -1.41
C LEU A 234 -5.82 25.21 -0.24
N PRO A 235 -7.08 25.65 -0.08
CA PRO A 235 -7.93 25.19 1.02
C PRO A 235 -8.50 23.78 0.82
N GLN A 236 -8.43 23.23 -0.40
CA GLN A 236 -8.94 21.90 -0.73
C GLN A 236 -8.06 21.24 -1.81
N PRO A 237 -6.85 20.79 -1.45
CA PRO A 237 -5.96 20.12 -2.39
C PRO A 237 -6.59 18.80 -2.83
N ALA A 238 -6.76 18.62 -4.14
CA ALA A 238 -7.29 17.39 -4.75
C ALA A 238 -6.41 16.88 -5.90
N GLU A 239 -5.39 17.67 -6.26
CA GLU A 239 -4.49 17.41 -7.38
C GLU A 239 -3.09 17.19 -6.84
N LEU A 240 -2.37 16.20 -7.38
CA LEU A 240 -1.00 15.90 -6.97
C LEU A 240 -0.09 17.11 -7.15
N GLY A 241 0.88 17.31 -6.27
CA GLY A 241 1.91 18.34 -6.41
C GLY A 241 2.86 18.06 -7.56
N SER A 242 3.34 19.11 -8.23
CA SER A 242 4.24 19.00 -9.39
C SER A 242 5.70 18.92 -8.98
N GLY A 243 6.51 18.25 -9.80
CA GLY A 243 7.95 18.14 -9.59
C GLY A 243 8.70 19.40 -10.03
N GLY A 244 9.76 19.72 -9.29
CA GLY A 244 10.77 20.68 -9.77
C GLY A 244 11.67 20.04 -10.83
N THR A 245 12.51 20.84 -11.46
CA THR A 245 13.53 20.35 -12.40
C THR A 245 14.91 20.34 -11.75
N ALA A 246 15.90 19.78 -12.43
CA ALA A 246 17.30 19.81 -12.01
C ALA A 246 18.13 20.74 -12.90
N SER A 247 19.24 21.21 -12.34
CA SER A 247 20.26 21.98 -13.04
C SER A 247 21.44 21.12 -13.50
N TRP A 248 22.00 21.44 -14.67
CA TRP A 248 23.26 20.90 -15.15
C TRP A 248 24.45 21.70 -14.59
N ASN A 249 25.43 21.02 -13.98
CA ASN A 249 26.74 21.62 -13.66
C ASN A 249 27.74 21.30 -14.78
N LEU A 250 28.20 22.32 -15.51
CA LEU A 250 29.30 22.17 -16.47
C LEU A 250 30.65 22.26 -15.73
N ALA A 251 31.13 21.11 -15.22
CA ALA A 251 32.51 20.98 -14.73
C ALA A 251 33.11 19.57 -14.93
N GLY A 252 32.76 18.89 -16.04
CA GLY A 252 33.53 17.73 -16.52
C GLY A 252 33.48 16.44 -15.68
N LEU A 253 32.64 16.37 -14.66
CA LEU A 253 32.27 15.13 -13.97
C LEU A 253 30.78 14.87 -14.19
N PRO A 254 30.31 13.61 -14.24
CA PRO A 254 28.88 13.31 -14.32
C PRO A 254 28.18 13.92 -13.12
N GLY A 255 27.57 15.08 -13.30
CA GLY A 255 26.77 15.74 -12.29
C GLY A 255 25.57 14.86 -11.97
N VAL A 256 25.38 14.56 -10.68
CA VAL A 256 24.21 13.83 -10.23
C VAL A 256 22.98 14.71 -10.44
N ILE A 257 22.03 14.23 -11.21
CA ILE A 257 20.71 14.85 -11.37
C ILE A 257 19.94 14.56 -10.07
N HIS A 258 19.62 15.62 -9.31
CA HIS A 258 18.67 15.53 -8.20
C HIS A 258 17.36 16.15 -8.66
N GLU A 259 16.49 15.31 -9.25
CA GLU A 259 15.10 15.65 -9.51
C GLU A 259 14.30 15.44 -8.24
N TYR A 260 13.61 16.49 -7.78
CA TYR A 260 12.72 16.40 -6.64
C TYR A 260 11.28 16.27 -7.16
N GLY A 261 10.68 15.09 -6.95
CA GLY A 261 9.26 14.88 -7.21
C GLY A 261 8.39 15.78 -6.34
N GLY A 262 7.18 16.08 -6.80
CA GLY A 262 6.21 16.87 -6.04
C GLY A 262 5.71 16.12 -4.81
N ALA A 263 5.21 16.85 -3.81
CA ALA A 263 4.46 16.25 -2.72
C ALA A 263 3.13 15.65 -3.23
N GLY A 264 2.67 14.54 -2.66
CA GLY A 264 1.30 14.05 -2.84
C GLY A 264 0.30 14.99 -2.17
N ALA A 265 -0.95 14.96 -2.62
CA ALA A 265 -2.02 15.85 -2.14
C ALA A 265 -3.05 15.09 -1.32
#